data_AF-A0A7E4VJZ6-F1
#
_entry.id   AF-A0A7E4VJZ6-F1
#
_cell.length_a   1.000
_cell.length_b   1.000
_cell.length_c   1.000
_cell.angle_alpha   90.00
_cell.angle_beta   90.00
_cell.angle_gamma   90.00
#
_symmetry.space_group_name_H-M   'P 1'
#
loop_
_entity.id
_entity.type
_entity.pdbx_description
1 polymer ?
#
loop_
_entity_poly.entity_id
_entity_poly.type
_entity_poly.pdbx_seq_one_letter_code
_entity_poly.pdbx_strand_id
1 'polypeptide(L)'
;MTELTRVDPSEVTRRENYIREYQRPRSLRDPFTWNWPYRAAGAAVVISAGAAHLHNLWLRKPWHYALYGRIGLIAGAGLIAYSLGVLREHHYRTRDAVTEHYKSLHPDDFSALDDIYGRPFAQIILPWYPRRPQYKKND
;
A
#
# COMPACT_ATOMS: atom_id res chain seq x y z
N MET A 1 -29.64 14.59 -11.46
CA MET A 1 -28.78 13.53 -12.03
C MET A 1 -27.67 13.07 -11.08
N THR A 2 -27.22 13.88 -10.10
CA THR A 2 -26.14 13.51 -9.16
C THR A 2 -26.53 12.53 -8.06
N GLU A 3 -27.81 12.45 -7.66
CA GLU A 3 -28.24 11.53 -6.60
C GLU A 3 -28.12 10.06 -6.97
N LEU A 4 -28.28 9.70 -8.26
CA LEU A 4 -28.15 8.31 -8.74
C LEU A 4 -26.71 7.76 -8.63
N THR A 5 -25.71 8.64 -8.59
CA THR A 5 -24.29 8.26 -8.50
C THR A 5 -23.71 8.44 -7.10
N ARG A 6 -24.46 9.06 -6.18
CA ARG A 6 -23.99 9.31 -4.82
C ARG A 6 -24.03 8.00 -4.03
N VAL A 7 -22.87 7.56 -3.56
CA VAL A 7 -22.77 6.39 -2.69
C VAL A 7 -23.29 6.79 -1.30
N ASP A 8 -24.05 5.89 -0.69
CA ASP A 8 -24.57 6.09 0.65
C ASP A 8 -23.42 6.37 1.66
N PRO A 9 -23.55 7.33 2.59
CA PRO A 9 -22.48 7.66 3.53
C PRO A 9 -21.99 6.45 4.34
N SER A 10 -22.88 5.51 4.68
CA SER A 10 -22.50 4.31 5.43
C SER A 10 -21.54 3.41 4.66
N GLU A 11 -21.74 3.30 3.34
CA GLU A 11 -20.90 2.53 2.44
C GLU A 11 -19.54 3.21 2.23
N VAL A 12 -19.48 4.54 2.25
CA VAL A 12 -18.21 5.29 2.22
C VAL A 12 -17.40 5.01 3.49
N THR A 13 -18.01 5.14 4.67
CA THR A 13 -17.35 4.84 5.95
C THR A 13 -16.87 3.38 5.99
N ARG A 14 -17.66 2.44 5.46
CA ARG A 14 -17.24 1.04 5.34
C ARG A 14 -15.97 0.88 4.50
N ARG A 15 -15.85 1.60 3.39
CA ARG A 15 -14.67 1.57 2.50
C ARG A 15 -13.45 2.18 3.16
N GLU A 16 -13.60 3.33 3.81
CA GLU A 16 -12.52 3.99 4.53
C GLU A 16 -11.99 3.11 5.66
N ASN A 17 -12.89 2.50 6.44
CA ASN A 17 -12.50 1.54 7.47
C ASN A 17 -11.78 0.31 6.88
N TYR A 18 -12.21 -0.18 5.72
CA TYR A 18 -11.55 -1.31 5.06
C TYR A 18 -10.13 -0.98 4.54
N ILE A 19 -9.85 0.29 4.25
CA ILE A 19 -8.52 0.76 3.83
C ILE A 19 -7.58 0.87 5.03
N ARG A 20 -8.10 1.14 6.24
CA ARG A 20 -7.30 1.24 7.46
C ARG A 20 -6.69 -0.13 7.80
N GLU A 21 -5.39 -0.12 8.06
CA GLU A 21 -4.67 -1.31 8.49
C GLU A 21 -5.29 -1.86 9.80
N TYR A 22 -5.29 -3.17 10.02
CA TYR A 22 -5.89 -3.89 11.18
C TYR A 22 -7.41 -4.01 11.24
N GLN A 23 -8.13 -3.21 10.46
CA GLN A 23 -9.59 -3.37 10.35
C GLN A 23 -9.98 -4.39 9.28
N ARG A 24 -9.07 -4.69 8.34
CA ARG A 24 -9.28 -5.71 7.31
C ARG A 24 -9.10 -7.13 7.88
N PRO A 25 -10.02 -8.07 7.62
CA PRO A 25 -9.83 -9.46 8.01
C PRO A 25 -8.63 -10.06 7.27
N ARG A 26 -7.71 -10.65 8.04
CA ARG A 26 -6.51 -11.26 7.49
C ARG A 26 -6.85 -12.58 6.79
N SER A 27 -6.45 -12.70 5.52
CA SER A 27 -6.48 -13.95 4.76
C SER A 27 -5.07 -14.46 4.56
N LEU A 28 -4.82 -15.74 4.86
CA LEU A 28 -3.52 -16.36 4.60
C LEU A 28 -3.19 -16.47 3.10
N ARG A 29 -4.21 -16.55 2.24
CA ARG A 29 -4.02 -16.73 0.79
C ARG A 29 -3.76 -15.42 0.05
N ASP A 30 -4.28 -14.31 0.57
CA ASP A 30 -4.12 -12.98 -0.05
C ASP A 30 -3.03 -12.18 0.70
N PRO A 31 -1.83 -12.02 0.13
CA PRO A 31 -0.75 -11.26 0.77
C PRO A 31 -1.09 -9.77 0.93
N PHE A 32 -2.03 -9.23 0.16
CA PHE A 32 -2.48 -7.85 0.29
C PHE A 32 -3.39 -7.63 1.51
N THR A 33 -3.85 -8.70 2.17
CA THR A 33 -4.59 -8.59 3.45
C THR A 33 -3.68 -8.61 4.67
N TRP A 34 -2.40 -8.93 4.51
CA TRP A 34 -1.49 -9.07 5.64
C TRP A 34 -1.12 -7.71 6.20
N ASN A 35 -0.88 -7.62 7.50
CA ASN A 35 -0.36 -6.38 8.07
C ASN A 35 1.09 -6.16 7.64
N TRP A 36 1.56 -4.91 7.67
CA TRP A 36 2.94 -4.52 7.35
C TRP A 36 4.04 -5.44 7.92
N PRO A 37 4.02 -5.85 9.20
CA PRO A 37 5.05 -6.74 9.76
C PRO A 37 5.13 -8.09 9.03
N TYR A 38 3.97 -8.67 8.70
CA TYR A 38 3.91 -9.94 7.99
C TYR A 38 4.24 -9.80 6.51
N ARG A 39 3.87 -8.67 5.88
CA ARG A 39 4.30 -8.37 4.50
C ARG A 39 5.82 -8.24 4.42
N ALA A 40 6.43 -7.50 5.35
CA ALA A 40 7.88 -7.33 5.42
C ALA A 40 8.59 -8.67 5.64
N ALA A 41 8.12 -9.47 6.61
CA ALA A 41 8.65 -10.80 6.87
C ALA A 41 8.52 -11.73 5.65
N GLY A 42 7.34 -11.77 5.03
CA GLY A 42 7.09 -12.61 3.85
C GLY A 42 7.97 -12.22 2.67
N ALA A 43 8.08 -10.92 2.39
CA ALA A 43 8.96 -10.40 1.34
C ALA A 43 10.43 -10.76 1.60
N ALA A 44 10.90 -10.58 2.84
CA ALA A 44 12.28 -10.92 3.22
C ALA A 44 12.55 -12.42 3.06
N VAL A 45 11.62 -13.30 3.47
CA VAL A 45 11.76 -14.75 3.29
C VAL A 45 11.88 -15.12 1.81
N VAL A 46 11.05 -14.54 0.94
CA VAL A 46 11.09 -14.80 -0.51
C VAL A 46 12.41 -14.30 -1.10
N ILE A 47 12.86 -13.09 -0.74
CA ILE A 47 14.14 -12.53 -1.19
C ILE A 47 15.30 -13.38 -0.71
N SER A 48 15.32 -13.78 0.56
CA SER A 48 16.38 -14.62 1.14
C SER A 48 16.42 -16.02 0.52
N ALA A 49 15.26 -16.63 0.24
CA ALA A 49 15.19 -17.90 -0.46
C ALA A 49 15.71 -17.79 -1.90
N GLY A 50 15.30 -16.75 -2.63
CA GLY A 50 15.79 -16.44 -3.97
C GLY A 50 17.31 -16.19 -3.99
N ALA A 51 17.81 -15.40 -3.05
CA ALA A 51 19.24 -15.12 -2.89
C ALA A 51 20.03 -16.41 -2.56
N ALA A 52 19.51 -17.25 -1.67
CA ALA A 52 20.13 -18.55 -1.36
C ALA A 52 20.17 -19.47 -2.58
N HIS A 53 19.10 -19.49 -3.39
CA HIS A 53 19.05 -20.25 -4.62
C HIS A 53 20.07 -19.75 -5.66
N LEU A 54 20.13 -18.43 -5.89
CA LEU A 54 21.10 -17.81 -6.80
C LEU A 54 22.55 -18.04 -6.34
N HIS A 55 22.80 -17.97 -5.03
CA HIS A 55 24.11 -18.27 -4.44
C HIS A 55 24.53 -19.73 -4.70
N ASN A 56 23.59 -20.67 -4.68
CA ASN A 56 23.87 -22.07 -5.04
C ASN A 56 24.19 -22.24 -6.52
N LEU A 57 23.41 -21.61 -7.40
CA LEU A 57 23.64 -21.65 -8.83
C LEU A 57 25.03 -21.09 -9.18
N TRP A 58 25.40 -19.95 -8.57
CA TRP A 58 26.71 -19.33 -8.75
C TRP A 58 27.86 -20.26 -8.37
N LEU A 59 27.76 -20.92 -7.21
CA LEU A 59 28.79 -21.82 -6.71
C LEU A 59 28.68 -23.24 -7.28
N ARG A 60 27.77 -23.50 -8.23
CA ARG A 60 27.47 -24.82 -8.79
C ARG A 60 27.18 -25.88 -7.72
N LYS A 61 26.54 -25.47 -6.62
CA LYS A 61 26.15 -26.36 -5.52
C LYS A 61 24.71 -26.84 -5.72
N PRO A 62 24.38 -28.08 -5.29
CA PRO A 62 23.01 -28.57 -5.38
C PRO A 62 22.09 -27.74 -4.48
N TRP A 63 20.79 -27.70 -4.83
CA TRP A 63 19.82 -26.84 -4.17
C TRP A 63 19.69 -27.09 -2.65
N HIS A 64 19.90 -28.33 -2.20
CA HIS A 64 19.81 -28.76 -0.80
C HIS A 64 21.11 -28.56 0.01
N TYR A 65 22.16 -27.97 -0.59
CA TYR A 65 23.42 -27.74 0.11
C TYR A 65 23.24 -26.85 1.36
N ALA A 66 23.71 -27.31 2.51
CA ALA A 66 23.61 -26.63 3.80
C ALA A 66 22.17 -26.22 4.19
N LEU A 67 21.20 -27.11 3.95
CA LEU A 67 19.77 -26.88 4.13
C LEU A 67 19.43 -26.26 5.50
N TYR A 68 19.88 -26.88 6.60
CA TYR A 68 19.55 -26.42 7.96
C TYR A 68 20.11 -25.02 8.27
N GLY A 69 21.37 -24.76 7.91
CA GLY A 69 21.98 -23.44 8.09
C GLY A 69 21.26 -22.35 7.30
N ARG A 70 20.81 -22.67 6.09
CA ARG A 70 20.07 -21.74 5.24
C ARG A 70 18.66 -21.46 5.72
N ILE A 71 17.95 -22.49 6.20
CA ILE A 71 16.65 -22.30 6.83
C ILE A 71 16.81 -21.38 8.05
N GLY A 72 17.86 -21.58 8.86
CA GLY A 72 18.19 -20.68 9.96
C GLY A 72 18.42 -19.23 9.53
N LEU A 73 19.21 -19.00 8.47
CA LEU A 73 19.46 -17.66 7.93
C LEU A 73 18.20 -16.99 7.37
N ILE A 74 17.37 -17.75 6.62
CA ILE A 74 16.11 -17.25 6.05
C ILE A 74 15.13 -16.90 7.18
N ALA A 75 15.01 -17.76 8.20
CA ALA A 75 14.18 -17.49 9.36
C ALA A 75 14.67 -16.25 10.14
N GLY A 76 15.99 -16.12 10.33
CA GLY A 76 16.60 -14.94 10.95
C GLY A 76 16.30 -13.65 10.17
N ALA A 77 16.46 -13.66 8.85
CA ALA A 77 16.12 -12.53 8.00
C ALA A 77 14.63 -12.17 8.08
N GLY A 78 13.74 -13.17 8.09
CA GLY A 78 12.31 -12.98 8.29
C GLY A 78 11.95 -12.34 9.63
N LEU A 79 12.60 -12.76 10.73
CA LEU A 79 12.39 -12.18 12.06
C LEU A 79 12.88 -10.72 12.15
N ILE A 80 14.04 -10.42 11.55
CA ILE A 80 14.55 -9.04 11.48
C ILE A 80 13.59 -8.17 10.66
N ALA A 81 13.12 -8.66 9.51
CA ALA A 81 12.18 -7.91 8.70
C ALA A 81 10.82 -7.71 9.41
N TYR A 82 10.37 -8.70 10.19
CA TYR A 82 9.18 -8.56 11.02
C TYR A 82 9.33 -7.43 12.05
N SER A 83 10.45 -7.41 12.80
CA SER A 83 10.69 -6.37 13.82
C SER A 83 10.79 -4.98 13.19
N LEU A 84 11.47 -4.84 12.05
CA LEU A 84 11.51 -3.60 11.28
C LEU A 84 10.11 -3.18 10.80
N GLY A 85 9.28 -4.15 10.38
CA GLY A 85 7.89 -3.91 10.01
C GLY A 85 7.04 -3.40 11.17
N VAL A 86 7.22 -3.93 12.38
CA VAL A 86 6.54 -3.45 13.60
C VAL A 86 6.96 -2.00 13.92
N LEU A 87 8.26 -1.69 13.86
CA LEU A 87 8.76 -0.33 14.11
C LEU A 87 8.20 0.67 13.08
N ARG A 88 8.24 0.30 11.80
CA ARG A 88 7.65 1.09 10.70
C ARG A 88 6.18 1.37 10.95
N GLU A 89 5.44 0.35 11.36
CA GLU A 89 4.02 0.46 11.61
C GLU A 89 3.69 1.35 12.80
N HIS A 90 4.43 1.21 13.91
CA HIS A 90 4.30 2.11 15.05
C HIS A 90 4.47 3.57 14.60
N HIS A 91 5.51 3.87 13.83
CA HIS A 91 5.77 5.23 13.38
C HIS A 91 4.61 5.79 12.54
N TYR A 92 4.07 5.00 11.60
CA TYR A 92 2.94 5.45 10.80
C TYR A 92 1.66 5.64 11.61
N ARG A 93 1.36 4.75 12.55
CA ARG A 93 0.20 4.92 13.45
C ARG A 93 0.31 6.19 14.28
N THR A 94 1.49 6.48 14.82
CA THR A 94 1.70 7.71 15.59
C THR A 94 1.55 8.95 14.72
N ARG A 95 2.12 8.94 13.50
CA ARG A 95 1.96 10.03 12.54
C ARG A 95 0.49 10.27 12.20
N ASP A 96 -0.24 9.21 11.89
CA ASP A 96 -1.63 9.29 11.49
C ASP A 96 -2.51 9.74 12.66
N ALA A 97 -2.26 9.26 13.89
CA ALA A 97 -2.96 9.70 15.09
C ALA A 97 -2.75 11.20 15.40
N VAL A 98 -1.52 11.71 15.25
CA VAL A 98 -1.24 13.16 15.40
C VAL A 98 -1.97 13.95 14.32
N THR A 99 -1.98 13.45 13.08
CA THR A 99 -2.67 14.11 11.96
C THR A 99 -4.18 14.16 12.18
N GLU A 100 -4.79 13.05 12.60
CA GLU A 100 -6.22 12.97 12.90
C GLU A 100 -6.59 13.87 14.08
N HIS A 101 -5.77 13.90 15.14
CA HIS A 101 -5.98 14.79 16.27
C HIS A 101 -5.90 16.26 15.86
N TYR A 102 -4.92 16.63 15.04
CA TYR A 102 -4.79 18.01 14.55
C TYR A 102 -6.01 18.45 13.72
N LYS A 103 -6.50 17.58 12.84
CA LYS A 103 -7.73 17.81 12.08
C LYS A 103 -8.95 18.00 12.98
N SER A 104 -9.06 17.22 14.07
CA SER A 104 -10.17 17.37 15.02
C SER A 104 -10.17 18.71 15.78
N LEU A 105 -8.99 19.31 15.97
CA LEU A 105 -8.85 20.59 16.66
C LEU A 105 -9.13 21.79 15.75
N HIS A 106 -8.86 21.66 14.44
CA HIS A 106 -8.97 22.75 13.47
C HIS A 106 -9.88 22.35 12.29
N PRO A 107 -11.19 22.10 12.53
CA PRO A 107 -12.08 21.64 11.46
C PRO A 107 -12.21 22.66 10.31
N ASP A 108 -12.15 23.96 10.60
CA ASP A 108 -12.32 25.03 9.62
C ASP A 108 -11.25 24.99 8.50
N ASP A 109 -10.01 24.65 8.86
CA ASP A 109 -8.87 24.54 7.93
C ASP A 109 -9.04 23.38 6.92
N PHE A 110 -9.88 22.39 7.26
CA PHE A 110 -10.09 21.18 6.47
C PHE A 110 -11.48 21.06 5.86
N SER A 111 -12.32 22.08 5.98
CA SER A 111 -13.70 22.11 5.45
C SER A 111 -13.80 21.75 3.95
N ALA A 112 -12.77 22.03 3.16
CA ALA A 112 -12.72 21.65 1.74
C ALA A 112 -12.50 20.15 1.49
N LEU A 113 -11.92 19.42 2.46
CA LEU A 113 -11.68 17.97 2.36
C LEU A 113 -12.91 17.15 2.74
N ASP A 114 -13.86 17.74 3.48
CA ASP A 114 -15.08 17.07 3.91
C ASP A 114 -16.08 16.87 2.74
N ASP A 115 -15.90 17.59 1.63
CA ASP A 115 -16.69 17.41 0.42
C ASP A 115 -16.15 16.26 -0.45
N ILE A 116 -16.56 15.04 -0.11
CA ILE A 116 -16.16 13.79 -0.78
C ILE A 116 -16.53 13.76 -2.27
N TYR A 117 -17.64 14.39 -2.63
CA TYR A 117 -18.17 14.37 -4.00
C TYR A 117 -17.74 15.58 -4.82
N GLY A 118 -17.30 16.65 -4.16
CA GLY A 118 -16.84 17.86 -4.79
C GLY A 118 -17.92 18.54 -5.63
N ARG A 119 -17.47 19.45 -6.48
CA ARG A 119 -18.34 20.07 -7.49
C ARG A 119 -18.61 19.09 -8.63
N PRO A 120 -19.86 19.00 -9.11
CA PRO A 120 -20.18 18.17 -10.28
C PRO A 120 -19.45 18.71 -11.52
N PHE A 121 -19.02 17.82 -12.42
CA PHE A 121 -18.33 18.20 -13.66
C PHE A 121 -19.11 19.21 -14.53
N ALA A 122 -20.45 19.22 -14.44
CA ALA A 122 -21.27 20.21 -15.12
C ALA A 122 -21.00 21.67 -14.68
N GLN A 123 -20.44 21.86 -13.48
CA GLN A 123 -20.07 23.17 -12.94
C GLN A 123 -18.57 23.48 -13.13
N ILE A 124 -17.78 22.54 -13.66
CA ILE A 124 -16.34 22.69 -13.84
C ILE A 124 -16.04 22.89 -15.32
N ILE A 125 -15.48 24.04 -15.67
CA ILE A 125 -14.98 24.30 -17.02
C ILE A 125 -13.49 23.97 -17.03
N LEU A 126 -13.13 22.81 -17.60
CA LEU A 126 -11.73 22.45 -17.82
C LEU A 126 -11.29 22.93 -19.21
N PRO A 127 -10.05 23.44 -19.34
CA PRO A 127 -9.50 23.76 -20.65
C PRO A 127 -9.39 22.49 -21.50
N TRP A 128 -10.05 22.47 -22.65
CA TRP A 128 -9.98 21.36 -23.59
C TRP A 128 -8.81 21.54 -24.56
N TYR A 129 -7.83 20.65 -24.49
CA TYR A 129 -6.68 20.63 -25.40
C TYR A 129 -6.84 19.52 -26.44
N PRO A 130 -7.22 19.82 -27.69
CA PRO A 130 -7.35 18.81 -28.73
C PRO A 130 -5.99 18.23 -29.11
N ARG A 131 -5.90 16.90 -29.24
CA ARG A 131 -4.77 16.26 -29.91
C ARG A 131 -4.90 16.51 -31.42
N ARG A 132 -4.09 17.42 -31.95
CA ARG A 132 -4.00 17.65 -33.40
C ARG A 132 -3.01 16.65 -34.01
N PRO A 133 -3.31 16.02 -35.16
CA PRO A 133 -2.29 15.30 -35.93
C PRO A 133 -1.22 16.31 -36.32
N GLN A 134 0.02 16.07 -35.89
CA GLN A 134 1.17 16.80 -36.40
C GLN A 134 1.34 16.39 -37.87
N TYR A 135 0.70 17.12 -38.79
CA TYR A 135 1.08 17.03 -40.20
C TYR A 135 2.50 17.59 -40.29
N LYS A 136 3.48 16.68 -40.41
CA LYS A 136 4.85 17.06 -40.73
C LYS A 136 4.79 17.69 -42.13
N LYS A 137 4.98 19.01 -42.21
CA LYS A 137 5.14 19.68 -43.51
C LYS A 137 6.47 19.17 -44.07
N ASN A 138 6.40 18.33 -45.09
CA ASN A 138 7.56 17.98 -45.88
C ASN A 138 7.76 19.15 -46.85
N ASP A 139 8.78 19.97 -46.60
CA ASP A 139 9.30 20.92 -47.59
C ASP A 139 10.15 20.17 -48.63
#